data_AF-A0AAD6BQQ3-F1
#
_entry.id   AF-A0AAD6BQQ3-F1
#
_cell.length_a   1.000
_cell.length_b   1.000
_cell.length_c   1.000
_cell.angle_alpha   90.00
_cell.angle_beta   90.00
_cell.angle_gamma   90.00
#
_symmetry.space_group_name_H-M   'P 1'
#
loop_
_entity.id
_entity.type
_entity.pdbx_description
1 polymer ?
#
loop_
_entity_poly.entity_id
_entity_poly.type
_entity_poly.pdbx_seq_one_letter_code
_entity_poly.pdbx_strand_id
1 'polypeptide(L)'
;MEQRGRKSRTPRQFWFALMVVFDILWRGATAQIRYSISEEVQDGTVVGNIAKDLGLDKSALTDRGYRIVTGSTEPLFEVNQNDGILYVKKRIDREEVCDRTSPCLINLKTVLENPLEIHYVAVEILDINDHSPAFTEKEKRLEISESALPGARFQLQAARDPDVGQLSIQQYRLSHNEHFRLEVKDRGEDRKENMYAVVTRSQLDREMVAHFEFTIIAKDTENNSPGSSVFSVRASDRDESDNAVISYHILRDGSEANKLTSFLNINSETGDILALKSFDFETLKTFQFQVVATDSGTPSLSSNVTVHVFILDQNDNAPVILYPVSSNGSAEGVEEIPRNVNAGHLVTKVRAYDADIGYNGWLLFSLQEVTAHSLFGLDRYTGQIRTLRSFTETDEAEHKLLILVKDNGNVSLSATATVVVKLVEPREAFAAADVKSATKDDEDNNVTFYLMITLGSVSTLFLISIIVLIAMQCSKSTDYTSKYLQETNYDGTLCHSIQYRSGDKRYMLVGPRMSIGSTIVPGSHANTLVLPDRRGTSTEVRHI
;
A
#
# COMPACT_ATOMS: atom_id res chain seq x y z
N MET A 1 45.23 19.02 72.01
CA MET A 1 44.98 19.60 70.68
C MET A 1 44.39 18.49 69.81
N GLU A 2 43.09 18.58 69.55
CA GLU A 2 42.39 17.81 68.52
C GLU A 2 43.01 18.05 67.13
N GLN A 3 43.02 17.01 66.28
CA GLN A 3 42.32 17.00 64.98
C GLN A 3 42.54 15.61 64.33
N ARG A 4 41.56 14.71 64.47
CA ARG A 4 40.53 14.35 63.47
C ARG A 4 41.07 13.61 62.23
N GLY A 5 40.91 12.28 62.28
CA GLY A 5 41.12 11.38 61.16
C GLY A 5 40.13 11.61 60.02
N ARG A 6 40.65 11.59 58.80
CA ARG A 6 39.90 11.75 57.55
C ARG A 6 39.48 10.37 57.04
N LYS A 7 38.21 10.00 57.23
CA LYS A 7 37.62 8.77 56.67
C LYS A 7 37.53 8.88 55.14
N SER A 8 38.14 7.92 54.46
CA SER A 8 37.98 7.65 53.02
C SER A 8 36.50 7.35 52.71
N ARG A 9 35.85 8.20 51.91
CA ARG A 9 34.52 7.92 51.33
C ARG A 9 34.67 6.83 50.28
N THR A 10 33.92 5.75 50.45
CA THR A 10 33.93 4.56 49.59
C THR A 10 33.30 4.85 48.21
N PRO A 11 33.78 4.20 47.12
CA PRO A 11 33.31 4.41 45.75
C PRO A 11 31.83 4.09 45.53
N ARG A 12 31.22 3.33 46.45
CA ARG A 12 29.79 2.96 46.44
C ARG A 12 28.85 4.15 46.64
N GLN A 13 29.25 5.16 47.43
CA GLN A 13 28.42 6.36 47.65
C GLN A 13 28.41 7.29 46.44
N PHE A 14 29.51 7.29 45.66
CA PHE A 14 29.62 8.09 44.44
C PHE A 14 28.76 7.51 43.32
N TRP A 15 28.77 6.18 43.15
CA TRP A 15 27.90 5.48 42.20
C TRP A 15 26.41 5.59 42.55
N PHE A 16 26.04 5.51 43.83
CA PHE A 16 24.66 5.74 44.25
C PHE A 16 24.19 7.17 43.98
N ALA A 17 25.03 8.17 44.27
CA ALA A 17 24.72 9.56 43.95
C ALA A 17 24.59 9.77 42.44
N LEU A 18 25.43 9.12 41.63
CA LEU A 18 25.38 9.22 40.17
C LEU A 18 24.13 8.55 39.59
N MET A 19 23.73 7.38 40.11
CA MET A 19 22.50 6.68 39.70
C MET A 19 21.25 7.47 40.10
N VAL A 20 21.22 8.08 41.28
CA VAL A 20 20.11 8.95 41.71
C VAL A 20 20.03 10.21 40.85
N VAL A 21 21.17 10.81 40.48
CA VAL A 21 21.20 11.95 39.55
C VAL A 21 20.76 11.54 38.15
N PHE A 22 21.11 10.32 37.69
CA PHE A 22 20.65 9.78 36.41
C PHE A 22 19.15 9.47 36.42
N ASP A 23 18.59 8.95 37.52
CA ASP A 23 17.14 8.74 37.71
C ASP A 23 16.36 10.06 37.79
N ILE A 24 16.96 11.11 38.38
CA ILE A 24 16.35 12.45 38.43
C ILE A 24 16.41 13.12 37.05
N LEU A 25 17.49 12.90 36.28
CA LEU A 25 17.66 13.44 34.92
C LEU A 25 16.84 12.66 33.86
N TRP A 26 16.50 11.39 34.11
CA TRP A 26 15.68 10.57 33.21
C TRP A 26 14.18 10.88 33.31
N ARG A 27 13.73 11.60 34.35
CA ARG A 27 12.30 11.93 34.58
C ARG A 27 11.83 13.25 33.97
N GLY A 28 12.59 13.83 33.06
CA GLY A 28 12.31 15.14 32.48
C GLY A 28 11.72 15.13 31.06
N ALA A 29 10.89 14.16 30.69
CA ALA A 29 10.06 14.29 29.50
C ALA A 29 8.77 15.03 29.89
N THR A 30 8.73 16.35 29.72
CA THR A 30 7.45 17.08 29.79
C THR A 30 6.62 16.67 28.57
N ALA A 31 5.78 15.66 28.72
CA ALA A 31 4.81 15.29 27.71
C ALA A 31 3.77 16.42 27.60
N GLN A 32 3.75 17.11 26.47
CA GLN A 32 2.68 18.05 26.13
C GLN A 32 1.42 17.22 25.79
N ILE A 33 0.29 17.52 26.43
CA ILE A 33 -0.97 16.82 26.16
C ILE A 33 -1.43 17.19 24.75
N ARG A 34 -1.78 16.19 23.94
CA ARG A 34 -2.30 16.35 22.59
C ARG A 34 -3.61 15.61 22.43
N TYR A 35 -4.65 16.30 22.02
CA TYR A 35 -5.92 15.73 21.58
C TYR A 35 -6.11 15.97 20.08
N SER A 36 -7.03 15.23 19.49
CA SER A 36 -7.45 15.41 18.10
C SER A 36 -8.98 15.43 18.02
N ILE A 37 -9.54 16.32 17.23
CA ILE A 37 -10.97 16.40 16.97
C ILE A 37 -11.19 16.74 15.49
N SER A 38 -12.16 16.13 14.85
CA SER A 38 -12.54 16.52 13.50
C SER A 38 -13.25 17.87 13.49
N GLU A 39 -13.14 18.59 12.38
CA GLU A 39 -13.91 19.80 12.16
C GLU A 39 -15.42 19.53 11.97
N GLU A 40 -16.20 20.60 11.88
CA GLU A 40 -17.64 20.57 11.62
C GLU A 40 -18.49 19.78 12.64
N VAL A 41 -17.89 19.50 13.81
CA VAL A 41 -18.55 18.90 14.97
C VAL A 41 -19.51 19.88 15.66
N GLN A 42 -20.53 19.32 16.31
CA GLN A 42 -21.55 20.09 17.01
C GLN A 42 -21.00 20.78 18.28
N ASP A 43 -21.61 21.90 18.66
CA ASP A 43 -21.37 22.55 19.94
C ASP A 43 -21.66 21.59 21.11
N GLY A 44 -20.77 21.59 22.11
CA GLY A 44 -20.83 20.69 23.26
C GLY A 44 -20.19 19.31 23.02
N THR A 45 -19.53 19.08 21.88
CA THR A 45 -18.80 17.83 21.62
C THR A 45 -17.59 17.70 22.56
N VAL A 46 -17.42 16.52 23.15
CA VAL A 46 -16.31 16.22 24.06
C VAL A 46 -15.02 16.01 23.26
N VAL A 47 -13.95 16.73 23.62
CA VAL A 47 -12.61 16.59 23.01
C VAL A 47 -11.74 15.64 23.82
N GLY A 48 -11.69 15.81 25.15
CA GLY A 48 -10.81 15.04 26.03
C GLY A 48 -10.91 15.43 27.50
N ASN A 49 -10.33 14.64 28.39
CA ASN A 49 -10.35 14.90 29.83
C ASN A 49 -8.97 15.35 30.32
N ILE A 50 -8.78 16.67 30.39
CA ILE A 50 -7.49 17.26 30.74
C ILE A 50 -7.14 16.98 32.20
N ALA A 51 -8.11 17.03 33.11
CA ALA A 51 -7.85 16.80 34.54
C ALA A 51 -7.35 15.39 34.81
N LYS A 52 -7.95 14.38 34.15
CA LYS A 52 -7.52 12.99 34.26
C LYS A 52 -6.09 12.80 33.76
N ASP A 53 -5.75 13.41 32.62
CA ASP A 53 -4.45 13.23 31.98
C ASP A 53 -3.33 14.01 32.69
N LEU A 54 -3.66 15.10 33.39
CA LEU A 54 -2.74 15.82 34.28
C LEU A 54 -2.67 15.21 35.70
N GLY A 55 -3.52 14.24 36.03
CA GLY A 55 -3.62 13.67 37.37
C GLY A 55 -4.16 14.63 38.43
N LEU A 56 -5.05 15.55 38.03
CA LEU A 56 -5.68 16.54 38.90
C LEU A 56 -6.98 16.01 39.52
N ASP A 57 -7.13 16.16 40.82
CA ASP A 57 -8.37 15.81 41.54
C ASP A 57 -9.48 16.83 41.29
N LYS A 58 -10.73 16.36 41.23
CA LYS A 58 -11.91 17.21 40.95
C LYS A 58 -12.07 18.38 41.93
N SER A 59 -11.77 18.17 43.22
CA SER A 59 -11.81 19.24 44.23
C SER A 59 -10.73 20.29 43.99
N ALA A 60 -9.56 19.89 43.51
CA ALA A 60 -8.49 20.83 43.21
C ALA A 60 -8.83 21.73 42.01
N LEU A 61 -9.62 21.25 41.04
CA LEU A 61 -10.06 22.07 39.90
C LEU A 61 -10.96 23.23 40.32
N THR A 62 -11.93 22.97 41.19
CA THR A 62 -12.86 23.99 41.68
C THR A 62 -12.19 24.94 42.67
N ASP A 63 -11.39 24.40 43.61
CA ASP A 63 -10.75 25.20 44.67
C ASP A 63 -9.65 26.11 44.11
N ARG A 64 -8.98 25.69 43.02
CA ARG A 64 -7.88 26.43 42.39
C ARG A 64 -8.29 27.15 41.10
N GLY A 65 -9.58 27.10 40.72
CA GLY A 65 -10.13 27.83 39.58
C GLY A 65 -9.52 27.43 38.24
N TYR A 66 -9.54 26.13 37.90
CA TYR A 66 -8.98 25.64 36.64
C TYR A 66 -9.69 26.24 35.43
N ARG A 67 -8.93 26.93 34.56
CA ARG A 67 -9.49 27.62 33.38
C ARG A 67 -8.52 27.69 32.22
N ILE A 68 -9.06 27.85 31.02
CA ILE A 68 -8.30 28.20 29.82
C ILE A 68 -8.01 29.71 29.83
N VAL A 69 -6.79 30.09 29.49
CA VAL A 69 -6.41 31.49 29.26
C VAL A 69 -6.92 31.89 27.88
N THR A 70 -8.01 32.66 27.86
CA THR A 70 -8.58 33.17 26.61
C THR A 70 -7.82 34.42 26.13
N GLY A 71 -7.59 34.48 24.82
CA GLY A 71 -6.99 35.64 24.15
C GLY A 71 -8.03 36.70 23.79
N SER A 72 -7.70 37.57 22.83
CA SER A 72 -8.59 38.62 22.30
C SER A 72 -9.62 38.10 21.29
N THR A 73 -9.47 36.87 20.81
CA THR A 73 -10.42 36.19 19.91
C THR A 73 -11.40 35.34 20.70
N GLU A 74 -12.59 35.10 20.13
CA GLU A 74 -13.56 34.19 20.74
C GLU A 74 -12.95 32.78 20.92
N PRO A 75 -13.15 32.13 22.08
CA PRO A 75 -12.56 30.82 22.34
C PRO A 75 -13.31 29.70 21.61
N LEU A 76 -12.58 28.87 20.85
CA LEU A 76 -13.12 27.69 20.16
C LEU A 76 -13.45 26.54 21.12
N PHE A 77 -12.78 26.50 22.27
CA PHE A 77 -12.90 25.44 23.26
C PHE A 77 -13.25 25.99 24.64
N GLU A 78 -13.96 25.19 25.43
CA GLU A 78 -14.32 25.47 26.80
C GLU A 78 -13.96 24.29 27.70
N VAL A 79 -13.45 24.57 28.91
CA VAL A 79 -13.18 23.53 29.91
C VAL A 79 -14.19 23.63 31.04
N ASN A 80 -14.81 22.51 31.39
CA ASN A 80 -15.68 22.45 32.54
C ASN A 80 -14.85 22.42 33.83
N GLN A 81 -15.10 23.40 34.71
CA GLN A 81 -14.33 23.60 35.93
C GLN A 81 -14.56 22.52 37.00
N ASN A 82 -15.66 21.76 36.89
CA ASN A 82 -16.04 20.75 37.88
C ASN A 82 -15.41 19.37 37.61
N ASP A 83 -15.18 19.03 36.35
CA ASP A 83 -14.70 17.70 35.93
C ASP A 83 -13.45 17.73 35.03
N GLY A 84 -13.05 18.91 34.55
CA GLY A 84 -11.86 19.11 33.73
C GLY A 84 -11.96 18.60 32.30
N ILE A 85 -13.19 18.35 31.81
CA ILE A 85 -13.44 17.91 30.43
C ILE A 85 -13.42 19.12 29.49
N LEU A 86 -12.72 18.97 28.37
CA LEU A 86 -12.64 19.93 27.28
C LEU A 86 -13.79 19.69 26.28
N TYR A 87 -14.53 20.73 25.98
CA TYR A 87 -15.65 20.75 25.05
C TYR A 87 -15.40 21.73 23.91
N VAL A 88 -15.96 21.41 22.74
CA VAL A 88 -16.10 22.34 21.62
C VAL A 88 -17.19 23.36 21.97
N LYS A 89 -16.88 24.65 21.83
CA LYS A 89 -17.82 25.75 22.14
C LYS A 89 -18.57 26.28 20.91
N LYS A 90 -17.98 26.08 19.73
CA LYS A 90 -18.52 26.53 18.45
C LYS A 90 -18.07 25.57 17.37
N ARG A 91 -18.91 25.38 16.35
CA ARG A 91 -18.55 24.70 15.11
C ARG A 91 -17.21 25.26 14.59
N ILE A 92 -16.26 24.37 14.39
CA ILE A 92 -14.89 24.69 13.96
C ILE A 92 -14.86 24.41 12.45
N ASP A 93 -14.59 25.45 11.67
CA ASP A 93 -14.24 25.39 10.26
C ASP A 93 -12.71 25.48 10.20
N ARG A 94 -12.05 24.43 9.72
CA ARG A 94 -10.59 24.35 9.75
C ARG A 94 -9.97 25.32 8.74
N GLU A 95 -10.62 25.56 7.62
CA GLU A 95 -10.18 26.44 6.54
C GLU A 95 -10.13 27.89 7.03
N GLU A 96 -11.10 28.32 7.83
CA GLU A 96 -11.10 29.65 8.46
C GLU A 96 -9.97 29.79 9.51
N VAL A 97 -9.69 28.73 10.26
CA VAL A 97 -8.77 28.77 11.42
C VAL A 97 -7.30 28.59 11.02
N CYS A 98 -7.03 27.67 10.10
CA CYS A 98 -5.69 27.22 9.75
C CYS A 98 -5.34 27.40 8.26
N ASP A 99 -6.31 27.77 7.41
CA ASP A 99 -6.15 27.84 5.95
C ASP A 99 -5.50 26.54 5.45
N ARG A 100 -4.37 26.61 4.74
CA ARG A 100 -3.65 25.43 4.23
C ARG A 100 -2.57 24.88 5.15
N THR A 101 -2.56 25.28 6.41
CA THR A 101 -1.51 24.88 7.36
C THR A 101 -1.79 23.48 7.90
N SER A 102 -0.94 22.52 7.56
CA SER A 102 -1.01 21.13 8.06
C SER A 102 0.28 20.76 8.79
N PRO A 103 0.23 20.25 10.03
CA PRO A 103 -0.98 19.99 10.84
C PRO A 103 -1.59 21.27 11.44
N CYS A 104 -2.93 21.30 11.56
CA CYS A 104 -3.67 22.40 12.20
C CYS A 104 -3.69 22.21 13.72
N LEU A 105 -2.80 22.93 14.44
CA LEU A 105 -2.62 22.79 15.88
C LEU A 105 -3.07 24.04 16.64
N ILE A 106 -4.11 23.87 17.47
CA ILE A 106 -4.58 24.89 18.40
C ILE A 106 -3.92 24.68 19.76
N ASN A 107 -3.04 25.62 20.14
CA ASN A 107 -2.33 25.56 21.40
C ASN A 107 -3.09 26.31 22.50
N LEU A 108 -3.64 25.56 23.44
CA LEU A 108 -4.35 26.06 24.62
C LEU A 108 -3.38 26.18 25.80
N LYS A 109 -3.54 27.25 26.57
CA LYS A 109 -2.86 27.45 27.86
C LYS A 109 -3.88 27.33 28.97
N THR A 110 -3.71 26.38 29.87
CA THR A 110 -4.56 26.23 31.05
C THR A 110 -3.80 26.59 32.32
N VAL A 111 -4.52 27.12 33.31
CA VAL A 111 -3.91 27.67 34.53
C VAL A 111 -4.65 27.13 35.76
N LEU A 112 -3.89 26.76 36.79
CA LEU A 112 -4.37 26.60 38.16
C LEU A 112 -3.75 27.69 39.03
N GLU A 113 -4.52 28.24 39.95
CA GLU A 113 -4.05 29.28 40.87
C GLU A 113 -3.64 28.66 42.23
N ASN A 114 -2.74 29.34 42.95
CA ASN A 114 -2.32 29.04 44.33
C ASN A 114 -1.88 27.56 44.62
N PRO A 115 -0.68 27.12 44.18
CA PRO A 115 0.35 27.85 43.44
C PRO A 115 0.03 27.99 41.94
N LEU A 116 0.64 28.97 41.26
CA LEU A 116 0.43 29.16 39.83
C LEU A 116 1.08 28.03 39.04
N GLU A 117 0.25 27.22 38.36
CA GLU A 117 0.69 26.15 37.46
C GLU A 117 0.11 26.39 36.06
N ILE A 118 0.93 26.21 35.02
CA ILE A 118 0.55 26.43 33.63
C ILE A 118 0.78 25.14 32.85
N HIS A 119 -0.27 24.66 32.19
CA HIS A 119 -0.18 23.50 31.30
C HIS A 119 -0.48 23.91 29.86
N TYR A 120 0.26 23.30 28.93
CA TYR A 120 0.08 23.49 27.50
C TYR A 120 -0.64 22.27 26.95
N VAL A 121 -1.80 22.49 26.33
CA VAL A 121 -2.61 21.45 25.68
C VAL A 121 -2.70 21.79 24.21
N ALA A 122 -2.28 20.88 23.34
CA ALA A 122 -2.46 21.02 21.90
C ALA A 122 -3.72 20.26 21.47
N VAL A 123 -4.57 20.89 20.67
CA VAL A 123 -5.68 20.22 19.99
C VAL A 123 -5.42 20.28 18.50
N GLU A 124 -5.31 19.11 17.89
CA GLU A 124 -5.21 18.95 16.44
C GLU A 124 -6.61 18.90 15.84
N ILE A 125 -6.85 19.77 14.86
CA ILE A 125 -8.09 19.76 14.08
C ILE A 125 -7.85 18.87 12.86
N LEU A 126 -8.63 17.80 12.76
CA LEU A 126 -8.59 16.87 11.63
C LEU A 126 -9.49 17.39 10.52
N ASP A 127 -8.89 17.50 9.33
CA ASP A 127 -9.50 17.89 8.07
C ASP A 127 -10.57 16.89 7.63
N ILE A 128 -11.70 17.38 7.11
CA ILE A 128 -12.75 16.58 6.46
C ILE A 128 -12.86 17.04 5.00
N ASN A 129 -13.18 16.12 4.09
CA ASN A 129 -13.43 16.45 2.69
C ASN A 129 -14.83 17.07 2.52
N ASP A 130 -14.96 18.34 2.85
CA ASP A 130 -16.19 19.12 2.74
C ASP A 130 -16.10 20.21 1.66
N HIS A 131 -14.93 20.42 1.06
CA HIS A 131 -14.75 21.25 -0.11
C HIS A 131 -14.49 20.39 -1.36
N SER A 132 -14.44 21.05 -2.52
CA SER A 132 -14.14 20.36 -3.78
C SER A 132 -13.28 21.26 -4.68
N PRO A 133 -12.43 20.69 -5.54
CA PRO A 133 -11.56 21.42 -6.45
C PRO A 133 -12.34 22.37 -7.34
N ALA A 134 -12.02 23.66 -7.23
CA ALA A 134 -12.64 24.70 -8.02
C ALA A 134 -11.61 25.42 -8.89
N PHE A 135 -11.86 25.50 -10.20
CA PHE A 135 -11.08 26.38 -11.07
C PHE A 135 -11.54 27.83 -10.91
N THR A 136 -10.60 28.78 -10.91
CA THR A 136 -10.90 30.22 -10.84
C THR A 136 -11.70 30.69 -12.06
N GLU A 137 -11.42 30.10 -13.24
CA GLU A 137 -12.13 30.35 -14.49
C GLU A 137 -12.84 29.05 -14.93
N LYS A 138 -14.15 29.11 -15.14
CA LYS A 138 -14.95 27.95 -15.60
C LYS A 138 -14.63 27.52 -17.04
N GLU A 139 -14.12 28.45 -17.85
CA GLU A 139 -13.71 28.21 -19.24
C GLU A 139 -12.41 28.95 -19.54
N LYS A 140 -11.43 28.25 -20.12
CA LYS A 140 -10.17 28.84 -20.56
C LYS A 140 -9.99 28.67 -22.07
N ARG A 141 -9.91 29.79 -22.80
CA ARG A 141 -9.54 29.79 -24.22
C ARG A 141 -8.03 29.87 -24.38
N LEU A 142 -7.46 28.92 -25.10
CA LEU A 142 -6.04 28.92 -25.48
C LEU A 142 -5.94 29.11 -26.99
N GLU A 143 -5.14 30.08 -27.42
CA GLU A 143 -4.84 30.31 -28.83
C GLU A 143 -3.51 29.63 -29.17
N ILE A 144 -3.58 28.57 -29.97
CA ILE A 144 -2.43 27.74 -30.33
C ILE A 144 -2.21 27.83 -31.84
N SER A 145 -1.00 28.18 -32.25
CA SER A 145 -0.63 28.21 -33.67
C SER A 145 -0.51 26.79 -34.24
N GLU A 146 -1.00 26.57 -35.46
CA GLU A 146 -0.83 25.30 -36.20
C GLU A 146 0.65 24.94 -36.42
N SER A 147 1.53 25.94 -36.47
CA SER A 147 2.98 25.73 -36.57
C SER A 147 3.61 25.28 -35.24
N ALA A 148 2.82 25.07 -34.18
CA ALA A 148 3.30 24.57 -32.91
C ALA A 148 3.85 23.14 -33.09
N LEU A 149 5.14 22.97 -32.76
CA LEU A 149 5.78 21.67 -32.81
C LEU A 149 5.20 20.73 -31.74
N PRO A 150 5.18 19.40 -31.97
CA PRO A 150 4.90 18.43 -30.92
C PRO A 150 5.81 18.64 -29.71
N GLY A 151 5.24 18.73 -28.52
CA GLY A 151 5.93 19.05 -27.27
C GLY A 151 5.83 20.51 -26.83
N ALA A 152 5.18 21.38 -27.60
CA ALA A 152 4.88 22.76 -27.18
C ALA A 152 3.98 22.75 -25.93
N ARG A 153 4.29 23.60 -24.95
CA ARG A 153 3.63 23.64 -23.64
C ARG A 153 2.82 24.93 -23.47
N PHE A 154 1.59 24.79 -23.00
CA PHE A 154 0.67 25.89 -22.74
C PHE A 154 0.25 25.82 -21.27
N GLN A 155 0.66 26.82 -20.49
CA GLN A 155 0.46 26.84 -19.04
C GLN A 155 -1.01 27.04 -18.69
N LEU A 156 -1.44 26.34 -17.63
CA LEU A 156 -2.78 26.43 -17.05
C LEU A 156 -2.72 26.94 -15.61
N GLN A 157 -3.82 27.54 -15.18
CA GLN A 157 -4.04 27.81 -13.76
C GLN A 157 -4.50 26.52 -13.07
N ALA A 158 -3.98 26.29 -11.87
CA ALA A 158 -4.39 25.19 -11.01
C ALA A 158 -5.82 25.39 -10.50
N ALA A 159 -6.56 24.30 -10.31
CA ALA A 159 -7.73 24.31 -9.45
C ALA A 159 -7.29 24.59 -8.00
N ARG A 160 -8.19 25.21 -7.24
CA ARG A 160 -8.02 25.49 -5.83
C ARG A 160 -8.95 24.61 -5.03
N ASP A 161 -8.35 23.95 -4.07
CA ASP A 161 -9.02 23.16 -3.06
C ASP A 161 -8.50 23.63 -1.69
N PRO A 162 -9.39 24.09 -0.80
CA PRO A 162 -9.06 24.49 0.56
C PRO A 162 -8.57 23.34 1.44
N ASP A 163 -8.96 22.10 1.13
CA ASP A 163 -8.63 20.92 1.93
C ASP A 163 -7.14 20.60 1.81
N VAL A 164 -6.59 19.86 2.78
CA VAL A 164 -5.15 19.61 2.90
C VAL A 164 -4.80 18.12 2.81
N GLY A 165 -3.53 17.85 2.48
CA GLY A 165 -3.01 16.48 2.43
C GLY A 165 -3.65 15.65 1.32
N GLN A 166 -4.27 14.53 1.71
CA GLN A 166 -4.92 13.59 0.78
C GLN A 166 -6.31 14.03 0.34
N LEU A 167 -6.93 14.95 1.07
CA LEU A 167 -8.27 15.46 0.80
C LEU A 167 -8.22 16.61 -0.23
N SER A 168 -7.07 17.29 -0.32
CA SER A 168 -6.76 18.24 -1.40
C SER A 168 -6.62 17.56 -2.77
N ILE A 169 -6.55 18.35 -3.84
CA ILE A 169 -6.40 17.86 -5.23
C ILE A 169 -5.26 16.86 -5.40
N GLN A 170 -5.63 15.60 -5.66
CA GLN A 170 -4.67 14.51 -5.85
C GLN A 170 -4.15 14.41 -7.29
N GLN A 171 -5.04 14.62 -8.28
CA GLN A 171 -4.67 14.43 -9.68
C GLN A 171 -5.45 15.36 -10.61
N TYR A 172 -4.75 15.83 -11.64
CA TYR A 172 -5.35 16.45 -12.81
C TYR A 172 -5.35 15.48 -13.98
N ARG A 173 -6.46 15.43 -14.71
CA ARG A 173 -6.60 14.60 -15.90
C ARG A 173 -7.25 15.37 -17.02
N LEU A 174 -6.72 15.18 -18.24
CA LEU A 174 -7.36 15.65 -19.46
C LEU A 174 -8.41 14.64 -19.93
N SER A 175 -9.54 15.10 -20.45
CA SER A 175 -10.45 14.26 -21.23
C SER A 175 -9.70 13.63 -22.42
N HIS A 176 -10.23 12.51 -22.94
CA HIS A 176 -9.57 11.79 -24.02
C HIS A 176 -9.30 12.71 -25.22
N ASN A 177 -8.04 12.80 -25.64
CA ASN A 177 -7.61 13.64 -26.76
C ASN A 177 -6.37 13.03 -27.43
N GLU A 178 -6.36 12.97 -28.76
CA GLU A 178 -5.25 12.40 -29.54
C GLU A 178 -4.10 13.40 -29.78
N HIS A 179 -4.41 14.70 -29.75
CA HIS A 179 -3.49 15.79 -30.09
C HIS A 179 -2.89 16.48 -28.87
N PHE A 180 -3.51 16.37 -27.71
CA PHE A 180 -3.10 17.05 -26.48
C PHE A 180 -2.98 16.07 -25.32
N ARG A 181 -2.03 16.34 -24.43
CA ARG A 181 -1.89 15.65 -23.14
C ARG A 181 -1.65 16.66 -22.03
N LEU A 182 -2.01 16.30 -20.80
CA LEU A 182 -1.66 17.10 -19.63
C LEU A 182 -0.28 16.67 -19.10
N GLU A 183 0.57 17.66 -18.82
CA GLU A 183 1.84 17.49 -18.11
C GLU A 183 1.74 18.22 -16.77
N VAL A 184 2.02 17.49 -15.70
CA VAL A 184 2.16 18.02 -14.34
C VAL A 184 3.64 18.01 -14.01
N LYS A 185 4.23 19.18 -13.82
CA LYS A 185 5.63 19.30 -13.42
C LYS A 185 5.72 19.78 -11.99
N ASP A 186 6.13 18.86 -11.12
CA ASP A 186 6.51 19.17 -9.76
C ASP A 186 7.73 20.10 -9.78
N ARG A 187 7.62 21.24 -9.12
CA ARG A 187 8.66 22.28 -9.15
C ARG A 187 9.66 22.15 -8.00
N GLY A 188 9.54 21.13 -7.16
CA GLY A 188 10.45 20.92 -6.03
C GLY A 188 10.31 22.00 -4.94
N GLU A 189 10.98 21.78 -3.81
CA GLU A 189 10.82 22.50 -2.53
C GLU A 189 10.82 24.05 -2.60
N ASP A 190 11.37 24.64 -3.67
CA ASP A 190 11.54 26.10 -3.80
C ASP A 190 10.29 26.86 -4.29
N ARG A 191 9.24 26.19 -4.80
CA ARG A 191 7.98 26.84 -5.18
C ARG A 191 6.75 26.03 -4.76
N LYS A 192 5.87 26.69 -3.99
CA LYS A 192 4.61 26.16 -3.42
C LYS A 192 3.56 25.63 -4.41
N GLU A 193 3.76 25.75 -5.72
CA GLU A 193 2.73 25.38 -6.71
C GLU A 193 3.33 24.58 -7.89
N ASN A 194 2.70 23.44 -8.15
CA ASN A 194 2.94 22.60 -9.32
C ASN A 194 2.60 23.38 -10.60
N MET A 195 3.40 23.16 -11.65
CA MET A 195 3.13 23.77 -12.96
C MET A 195 2.32 22.81 -13.81
N TYR A 196 1.08 23.20 -14.13
CA TYR A 196 0.18 22.47 -15.02
C TYR A 196 0.29 23.02 -16.44
N ALA A 197 0.50 22.14 -17.42
CA ALA A 197 0.56 22.54 -18.82
C ALA A 197 -0.13 21.53 -19.74
N VAL A 198 -0.86 22.03 -20.72
CA VAL A 198 -1.29 21.23 -21.87
C VAL A 198 -0.14 21.18 -22.88
N VAL A 199 0.13 20.00 -23.40
CA VAL A 199 1.26 19.73 -24.29
C VAL A 199 0.75 19.12 -25.59
N THR A 200 1.20 19.66 -26.72
CA THR A 200 0.91 19.08 -28.04
C THR A 200 1.60 17.73 -28.20
N ARG A 201 0.88 16.72 -28.67
CA ARG A 201 1.39 15.37 -28.95
C ARG A 201 1.69 15.16 -30.43
N SER A 202 0.92 15.81 -31.29
CA SER A 202 1.03 15.74 -32.75
C SER A 202 1.01 17.16 -33.34
N GLN A 203 1.33 17.27 -34.63
CA GLN A 203 1.14 18.52 -35.36
C GLN A 203 -0.36 18.85 -35.44
N LEU A 204 -0.67 20.14 -35.36
CA LEU A 204 -2.02 20.66 -35.48
C LEU A 204 -2.23 21.14 -36.91
N ASP A 205 -3.41 20.90 -37.44
CA ASP A 205 -3.80 21.32 -38.78
C ASP A 205 -5.15 22.02 -38.66
N ARG A 206 -5.17 23.34 -38.85
CA ARG A 206 -6.37 24.17 -38.70
C ARG A 206 -7.41 23.81 -39.75
N GLU A 207 -6.99 23.41 -40.95
CA GLU A 207 -7.88 23.03 -42.04
C GLU A 207 -8.59 21.69 -41.77
N MET A 208 -7.96 20.80 -41.01
CA MET A 208 -8.60 19.57 -40.54
C MET A 208 -9.50 19.81 -39.32
N VAL A 209 -8.96 20.46 -38.28
CA VAL A 209 -9.67 20.73 -37.03
C VAL A 209 -9.27 22.11 -36.48
N ALA A 210 -10.13 23.10 -36.65
CA ALA A 210 -9.88 24.47 -36.23
C ALA A 210 -10.15 24.74 -34.74
N HIS A 211 -10.95 23.89 -34.08
CA HIS A 211 -11.35 24.05 -32.68
C HIS A 211 -11.24 22.72 -31.95
N PHE A 212 -10.49 22.70 -30.84
CA PHE A 212 -10.41 21.56 -29.94
C PHE A 212 -11.08 21.91 -28.62
N GLU A 213 -11.95 21.02 -28.15
CA GLU A 213 -12.59 21.11 -26.85
C GLU A 213 -12.17 19.90 -26.00
N PHE A 214 -11.67 20.17 -24.80
CA PHE A 214 -11.27 19.13 -23.86
C PHE A 214 -11.48 19.65 -22.44
N THR A 215 -11.90 18.75 -21.55
CA THR A 215 -12.19 19.07 -20.16
C THR A 215 -11.00 18.68 -19.29
N ILE A 216 -10.63 19.56 -18.36
CA ILE A 216 -9.63 19.26 -17.34
C ILE A 216 -10.37 18.93 -16.05
N ILE A 217 -10.12 17.74 -15.54
CA ILE A 217 -10.79 17.20 -14.36
C ILE A 217 -9.75 17.19 -13.24
N ALA A 218 -9.98 17.98 -12.20
CA ALA A 218 -9.39 17.78 -10.88
C ALA A 218 -10.30 16.79 -10.12
N LYS A 219 -9.72 15.83 -9.39
CA LYS A 219 -10.47 14.70 -8.80
C LYS A 219 -10.21 14.56 -7.30
N ASP A 220 -11.29 14.19 -6.60
CA ASP A 220 -11.32 13.87 -5.17
C ASP A 220 -11.46 12.36 -4.93
N THR A 221 -11.37 11.98 -3.65
CA THR A 221 -11.35 10.61 -3.15
C THR A 221 -12.74 9.97 -3.11
N GLU A 222 -12.82 8.64 -2.94
CA GLU A 222 -14.11 7.95 -2.73
C GLU A 222 -14.74 8.22 -1.36
N ASN A 223 -15.86 7.54 -1.04
CA ASN A 223 -16.70 7.77 0.13
C ASN A 223 -17.42 9.15 0.13
N ASN A 224 -17.87 9.58 -1.05
CA ASN A 224 -18.68 10.79 -1.19
C ASN A 224 -19.98 10.72 -0.37
N SER A 225 -20.40 11.84 0.21
CA SER A 225 -21.68 11.91 0.89
C SER A 225 -22.83 11.80 -0.13
N PRO A 226 -23.89 11.01 0.16
CA PRO A 226 -25.06 10.97 -0.71
C PRO A 226 -25.69 12.36 -0.85
N GLY A 227 -25.87 12.80 -2.09
CA GLY A 227 -26.35 14.13 -2.45
C GLY A 227 -25.25 15.13 -2.76
N SER A 228 -23.97 14.77 -2.61
CA SER A 228 -22.86 15.66 -2.98
C SER A 228 -22.75 15.84 -4.50
N SER A 229 -22.30 17.02 -4.92
CA SER A 229 -21.89 17.26 -6.30
C SER A 229 -20.55 16.59 -6.54
N VAL A 230 -20.47 15.74 -7.56
CA VAL A 230 -19.24 15.00 -7.90
C VAL A 230 -18.44 15.74 -8.98
N PHE A 231 -19.14 16.26 -9.98
CA PHE A 231 -18.57 17.08 -11.06
C PHE A 231 -19.69 17.75 -11.86
N SER A 232 -19.36 18.81 -12.59
CA SER A 232 -20.31 19.52 -13.46
C SER A 232 -19.93 19.35 -14.93
N VAL A 233 -20.92 19.17 -15.80
CA VAL A 233 -20.74 19.31 -17.26
C VAL A 233 -21.28 20.65 -17.71
N ARG A 234 -20.69 21.20 -18.77
CA ARG A 234 -21.14 22.47 -19.36
C ARG A 234 -21.14 22.36 -20.87
N ALA A 235 -22.19 22.87 -21.48
CA ALA A 235 -22.33 23.09 -22.90
C ALA A 235 -22.54 24.59 -23.14
N SER A 236 -22.20 25.05 -24.34
CA SER A 236 -22.38 26.44 -24.75
C SER A 236 -23.12 26.49 -26.07
N ASP A 237 -24.11 27.39 -26.15
CA ASP A 237 -24.89 27.67 -27.35
C ASP A 237 -24.61 29.12 -27.77
N ARG A 238 -24.54 29.36 -29.08
CA ARG A 238 -24.24 30.68 -29.66
C ARG A 238 -25.49 31.46 -30.04
N ASP A 239 -26.66 30.86 -29.90
CA ASP A 239 -27.93 31.54 -30.17
C ASP A 239 -28.24 32.58 -29.07
N GLU A 240 -29.31 33.35 -29.27
CA GLU A 240 -29.73 34.41 -28.34
C GLU A 240 -31.02 34.06 -27.59
N SER A 241 -31.15 34.58 -26.38
CA SER A 241 -32.34 34.43 -25.53
C SER A 241 -32.72 32.96 -25.31
N ASP A 242 -33.98 32.59 -25.56
CA ASP A 242 -34.52 31.29 -25.20
C ASP A 242 -33.88 30.17 -26.04
N ASN A 243 -33.46 30.45 -27.28
CA ASN A 243 -32.79 29.45 -28.11
C ASN A 243 -31.41 29.05 -27.55
N ALA A 244 -30.78 29.90 -26.74
CA ALA A 244 -29.49 29.63 -26.11
C ALA A 244 -29.62 28.85 -24.79
N VAL A 245 -30.84 28.66 -24.28
CA VAL A 245 -31.08 28.02 -22.99
C VAL A 245 -30.91 26.51 -23.15
N ILE A 246 -29.88 25.98 -22.50
CA ILE A 246 -29.51 24.56 -22.57
C ILE A 246 -30.11 23.81 -21.39
N SER A 247 -30.67 22.65 -21.67
CA SER A 247 -31.11 21.67 -20.68
C SER A 247 -30.24 20.41 -20.72
N TYR A 248 -29.80 19.95 -19.55
CA TYR A 248 -28.96 18.75 -19.42
C TYR A 248 -29.77 17.55 -18.95
N HIS A 249 -29.49 16.36 -19.50
CA HIS A 249 -30.03 15.10 -19.00
C HIS A 249 -29.05 13.94 -19.20
N ILE A 250 -29.08 12.96 -18.29
CA ILE A 250 -28.29 11.73 -18.41
C ILE A 250 -29.04 10.74 -19.30
N LEU A 251 -28.37 10.20 -20.32
CA LEU A 251 -28.93 9.19 -21.20
C LEU A 251 -29.05 7.85 -20.46
N ARG A 252 -30.27 7.30 -20.38
CA ARG A 252 -30.56 6.04 -19.67
C ARG A 252 -31.07 5.00 -20.67
N ASP A 253 -30.16 4.25 -21.28
CA ASP A 253 -30.51 3.30 -22.36
C ASP A 253 -30.39 1.84 -21.90
N GLY A 254 -31.27 1.39 -20.98
CA GLY A 254 -31.62 -0.02 -20.65
C GLY A 254 -30.54 -1.08 -20.35
N SER A 255 -29.26 -0.85 -20.64
CA SER A 255 -28.13 -1.76 -20.54
C SER A 255 -27.59 -1.85 -19.10
N GLU A 256 -26.78 -2.86 -18.80
CA GLU A 256 -26.15 -3.05 -17.48
C GLU A 256 -25.34 -1.82 -17.01
N ALA A 257 -24.80 -1.01 -17.94
CA ALA A 257 -24.16 0.28 -17.62
C ALA A 257 -25.13 1.31 -17.00
N ASN A 258 -26.45 1.19 -17.23
CA ASN A 258 -27.46 2.11 -16.70
C ASN A 258 -27.88 1.82 -15.27
N LYS A 259 -27.60 0.64 -14.69
CA LYS A 259 -27.81 0.45 -13.25
C LYS A 259 -27.00 1.47 -12.45
N LEU A 260 -25.81 1.83 -12.93
CA LEU A 260 -24.95 2.84 -12.31
C LEU A 260 -25.45 4.28 -12.53
N THR A 261 -26.11 4.57 -13.67
CA THR A 261 -26.75 5.89 -13.89
C THR A 261 -27.90 6.17 -12.93
N SER A 262 -28.46 5.15 -12.27
CA SER A 262 -29.45 5.34 -11.21
C SER A 262 -28.84 5.90 -9.92
N PHE A 263 -27.52 5.84 -9.78
CA PHE A 263 -26.78 6.39 -8.64
C PHE A 263 -26.40 7.85 -8.87
N LEU A 264 -26.75 8.41 -10.02
CA LEU A 264 -26.43 9.78 -10.40
C LEU A 264 -27.70 10.55 -10.74
N ASN A 265 -27.70 11.82 -10.33
CA ASN A 265 -28.66 12.81 -10.77
C ASN A 265 -27.93 13.96 -11.45
N ILE A 266 -28.60 14.68 -12.35
CA ILE A 266 -28.05 15.88 -12.97
C ILE A 266 -29.03 17.02 -12.79
N ASN A 267 -28.54 18.19 -12.41
CA ASN A 267 -29.31 19.41 -12.45
C ASN A 267 -29.46 19.84 -13.92
N SER A 268 -30.71 19.94 -14.39
CA SER A 268 -31.00 20.26 -15.79
C SER A 268 -30.60 21.66 -16.21
N GLU A 269 -30.42 22.59 -15.28
CA GLU A 269 -30.06 23.99 -15.57
C GLU A 269 -28.55 24.24 -15.43
N THR A 270 -27.93 23.69 -14.37
CA THR A 270 -26.51 23.97 -14.08
C THR A 270 -25.56 22.94 -14.67
N GLY A 271 -26.05 21.73 -14.99
CA GLY A 271 -25.22 20.61 -15.42
C GLY A 271 -24.43 19.95 -14.28
N ASP A 272 -24.71 20.30 -13.01
CA ASP A 272 -24.09 19.67 -11.85
C ASP A 272 -24.59 18.24 -11.66
N ILE A 273 -23.66 17.30 -11.53
CA ILE A 273 -23.97 15.89 -11.38
C ILE A 273 -23.79 15.50 -9.92
N LEU A 274 -24.89 15.08 -9.31
CA LEU A 274 -25.01 14.69 -7.92
C LEU A 274 -24.93 13.17 -7.79
N ALA A 275 -24.17 12.67 -6.83
CA ALA A 275 -24.19 11.25 -6.49
C ALA A 275 -25.28 10.95 -5.47
N LEU A 276 -26.25 10.12 -5.84
CA LEU A 276 -27.35 9.70 -4.97
C LEU A 276 -26.95 8.57 -4.00
N LYS A 277 -25.77 7.97 -4.20
CA LYS A 277 -25.20 6.93 -3.36
C LYS A 277 -23.71 7.19 -3.15
N SER A 278 -23.16 6.59 -2.10
CA SER A 278 -21.71 6.47 -1.95
C SER A 278 -21.16 5.48 -2.99
N PHE A 279 -19.96 5.79 -3.49
CA PHE A 279 -19.17 4.87 -4.28
C PHE A 279 -18.14 4.15 -3.40
N ASP A 280 -17.87 2.90 -3.75
CA ASP A 280 -16.96 1.97 -3.06
C ASP A 280 -16.06 1.36 -4.17
N PHE A 281 -14.75 1.49 -4.00
CA PHE A 281 -13.72 1.10 -4.96
C PHE A 281 -13.60 -0.43 -5.09
N GLU A 282 -13.79 -1.17 -4.00
CA GLU A 282 -13.74 -2.63 -3.96
C GLU A 282 -14.81 -3.22 -4.87
N THR A 283 -15.98 -2.57 -4.92
CA THR A 283 -17.11 -2.98 -5.75
C THR A 283 -17.07 -2.39 -7.17
N LEU A 284 -16.73 -1.10 -7.31
CA LEU A 284 -16.77 -0.38 -8.57
C LEU A 284 -15.57 0.56 -8.71
N LYS A 285 -14.65 0.23 -9.63
CA LYS A 285 -13.43 1.04 -9.83
C LYS A 285 -13.62 2.16 -10.84
N THR A 286 -14.38 1.89 -11.88
CA THR A 286 -14.59 2.82 -12.99
C THR A 286 -15.93 2.57 -13.64
N PHE A 287 -16.57 3.63 -14.12
CA PHE A 287 -17.76 3.50 -14.94
C PHE A 287 -17.88 4.68 -15.90
N GLN A 288 -18.76 4.58 -16.88
CA GLN A 288 -18.99 5.64 -17.85
C GLN A 288 -20.48 5.79 -18.14
N PHE A 289 -20.89 7.01 -18.46
CA PHE A 289 -22.26 7.32 -18.86
C PHE A 289 -22.27 8.49 -19.85
N GLN A 290 -23.40 8.70 -20.51
CA GLN A 290 -23.56 9.77 -21.48
C GLN A 290 -24.46 10.87 -20.93
N VAL A 291 -24.05 12.11 -21.12
CA VAL A 291 -24.87 13.29 -20.85
C VAL A 291 -25.22 13.95 -22.16
N VAL A 292 -26.46 14.37 -22.28
CA VAL A 292 -27.00 15.06 -23.45
C VAL A 292 -27.38 16.48 -23.03
N ALA A 293 -26.90 17.45 -23.79
CA ALA A 293 -27.27 18.85 -23.71
C ALA A 293 -28.19 19.17 -24.88
N THR A 294 -29.36 19.74 -24.60
CA THR A 294 -30.37 20.10 -25.61
C THR A 294 -30.71 21.58 -25.47
N ASP A 295 -30.60 22.33 -26.56
CA ASP A 295 -31.03 23.72 -26.61
C ASP A 295 -32.57 23.84 -26.52
N SER A 296 -33.07 25.05 -26.27
CA SER A 296 -34.52 25.31 -26.27
C SER A 296 -34.98 25.94 -27.59
N GLY A 297 -34.20 25.74 -28.66
CA GLY A 297 -34.49 26.21 -30.00
C GLY A 297 -35.69 25.52 -30.64
N THR A 298 -36.20 26.11 -31.74
CA THR A 298 -37.22 25.47 -32.58
C THR A 298 -36.77 25.49 -34.05
N PRO A 299 -36.27 24.36 -34.59
CA PRO A 299 -36.14 23.03 -33.98
C PRO A 299 -35.02 22.97 -32.93
N SER A 300 -35.18 22.11 -31.92
CA SER A 300 -34.15 21.93 -30.91
C SER A 300 -33.04 21.00 -31.39
N LEU A 301 -31.79 21.35 -31.08
CA LEU A 301 -30.62 20.54 -31.35
C LEU A 301 -30.01 20.02 -30.06
N SER A 302 -29.39 18.85 -30.15
CA SER A 302 -28.73 18.22 -29.00
C SER A 302 -27.34 17.71 -29.34
N SER A 303 -26.48 17.73 -28.34
CA SER A 303 -25.13 17.16 -28.38
C SER A 303 -24.94 16.23 -27.19
N ASN A 304 -24.08 15.21 -27.34
CA ASN A 304 -23.80 14.26 -26.27
C ASN A 304 -22.31 14.19 -25.96
N VAL A 305 -22.00 13.88 -24.70
CA VAL A 305 -20.65 13.65 -24.22
C VAL A 305 -20.60 12.40 -23.36
N THR A 306 -19.55 11.60 -23.51
CA THR A 306 -19.33 10.43 -22.66
C THR A 306 -18.42 10.83 -21.49
N VAL A 307 -18.94 10.69 -20.28
CA VAL A 307 -18.21 10.94 -19.05
C VAL A 307 -17.64 9.64 -18.53
N HIS A 308 -16.33 9.63 -18.26
CA HIS A 308 -15.63 8.51 -17.63
C HIS A 308 -15.31 8.82 -16.17
N VAL A 309 -15.92 8.08 -15.26
CA VAL A 309 -15.70 8.18 -13.83
C VAL A 309 -14.69 7.11 -13.40
N PHE A 310 -13.73 7.52 -12.59
CA PHE A 310 -12.75 6.64 -11.97
C PHE A 310 -12.79 6.93 -10.47
N ILE A 311 -13.02 5.88 -9.69
CA ILE A 311 -13.10 5.94 -8.22
C ILE A 311 -11.68 5.71 -7.69
N LEU A 312 -11.30 6.46 -6.66
CA LEU A 312 -9.98 6.42 -6.03
C LEU A 312 -10.08 5.73 -4.68
N ASP A 313 -9.28 4.69 -4.50
CA ASP A 313 -9.15 3.91 -3.28
C ASP A 313 -8.80 4.77 -2.05
N GLN A 314 -9.53 4.55 -0.96
CA GLN A 314 -9.28 5.04 0.39
C GLN A 314 -9.00 3.85 1.30
N ASN A 315 -8.26 4.11 2.38
CA ASN A 315 -7.90 3.05 3.32
C ASN A 315 -9.05 2.80 4.32
N ASP A 316 -10.14 2.20 3.86
CA ASP A 316 -11.34 1.95 4.66
C ASP A 316 -11.57 0.47 5.00
N ASN A 317 -10.75 -0.44 4.46
CA ASN A 317 -10.75 -1.84 4.86
C ASN A 317 -9.63 -2.14 5.86
N ALA A 318 -9.97 -2.83 6.95
CA ALA A 318 -8.99 -3.29 7.91
C ALA A 318 -8.39 -4.64 7.49
N PRO A 319 -7.11 -4.92 7.82
CA PRO A 319 -6.49 -6.20 7.54
C PRO A 319 -7.27 -7.39 8.12
N VAL A 320 -7.60 -8.38 7.31
CA VAL A 320 -8.29 -9.61 7.75
C VAL A 320 -7.30 -10.74 7.92
N ILE A 321 -7.25 -11.36 9.11
CA ILE A 321 -6.40 -12.52 9.39
C ILE A 321 -6.96 -13.76 8.68
N LEU A 322 -6.19 -14.32 7.75
CA LEU A 322 -6.49 -15.57 7.06
C LEU A 322 -5.93 -16.79 7.80
N TYR A 323 -4.81 -16.62 8.51
CA TYR A 323 -4.22 -17.64 9.35
C TYR A 323 -3.30 -17.00 10.41
N PRO A 324 -3.32 -17.47 11.68
CA PRO A 324 -4.15 -18.55 12.17
C PRO A 324 -5.61 -18.14 12.37
N VAL A 325 -6.53 -19.05 12.07
CA VAL A 325 -7.96 -18.92 12.39
C VAL A 325 -8.44 -20.25 12.96
N SER A 326 -9.04 -20.22 14.15
CA SER A 326 -9.57 -21.40 14.82
C SER A 326 -10.88 -21.88 14.18
N SER A 327 -11.34 -23.09 14.54
CA SER A 327 -12.68 -23.59 14.14
C SER A 327 -13.83 -22.67 14.55
N ASN A 328 -13.58 -21.77 15.49
CA ASN A 328 -14.56 -20.87 16.08
C ASN A 328 -14.53 -19.48 15.40
N GLY A 329 -13.68 -19.30 14.38
CA GLY A 329 -13.50 -18.04 13.66
C GLY A 329 -12.63 -17.01 14.39
N SER A 330 -12.07 -17.34 15.57
CA SER A 330 -11.12 -16.45 16.25
C SER A 330 -9.75 -16.51 15.57
N ALA A 331 -9.06 -15.37 15.51
CA ALA A 331 -7.69 -15.28 14.97
C ALA A 331 -6.63 -15.84 15.95
N GLU A 332 -6.89 -17.02 16.50
CA GLU A 332 -6.02 -17.72 17.44
C GLU A 332 -5.62 -19.08 16.87
N GLY A 333 -4.32 -19.39 16.91
CA GLY A 333 -3.78 -20.67 16.47
C GLY A 333 -2.84 -21.28 17.48
N VAL A 334 -2.83 -22.61 17.54
CA VAL A 334 -1.87 -23.37 18.33
C VAL A 334 -0.91 -24.07 17.38
N GLU A 335 0.38 -23.85 17.57
CA GLU A 335 1.45 -24.50 16.80
C GLU A 335 2.33 -25.33 17.74
N GLU A 336 2.57 -26.59 17.39
CA GLU A 336 3.41 -27.49 18.18
C GLU A 336 4.79 -27.63 17.56
N ILE A 337 5.83 -27.28 18.32
CA ILE A 337 7.22 -27.43 17.88
C ILE A 337 8.02 -28.32 18.85
N PRO A 338 8.93 -29.17 18.34
CA PRO A 338 9.82 -29.94 19.21
C PRO A 338 10.75 -29.04 20.03
N ARG A 339 11.04 -29.39 21.29
CA ARG A 339 12.01 -28.66 22.13
C ARG A 339 13.44 -28.64 21.55
N ASN A 340 13.83 -29.64 20.76
CA ASN A 340 15.18 -29.79 20.22
C ASN A 340 15.42 -29.01 18.91
N VAL A 341 14.59 -28.02 18.58
CA VAL A 341 14.80 -27.18 17.38
C VAL A 341 15.94 -26.18 17.57
N ASN A 342 16.71 -25.98 16.51
CA ASN A 342 17.80 -25.02 16.46
C ASN A 342 17.28 -23.59 16.17
N ALA A 343 18.16 -22.61 16.34
CA ALA A 343 17.91 -21.25 15.88
C ALA A 343 17.58 -21.19 14.38
N GLY A 344 16.65 -20.32 14.00
CA GLY A 344 16.21 -20.10 12.63
C GLY A 344 15.08 -21.04 12.15
N HIS A 345 14.59 -21.93 13.02
CA HIS A 345 13.49 -22.84 12.71
C HIS A 345 12.20 -22.04 12.43
N LEU A 346 11.52 -22.34 11.32
CA LEU A 346 10.23 -21.73 10.98
C LEU A 346 9.13 -22.36 11.83
N VAL A 347 8.57 -21.58 12.74
CA VAL A 347 7.47 -22.02 13.61
C VAL A 347 6.18 -22.00 12.79
N THR A 348 5.78 -20.82 12.33
CA THR A 348 4.57 -20.67 11.51
C THR A 348 4.61 -19.36 10.72
N LYS A 349 3.59 -19.10 9.91
CA LYS A 349 3.46 -17.87 9.11
C LYS A 349 2.08 -17.26 9.30
N VAL A 350 2.02 -16.07 9.89
CA VAL A 350 0.78 -15.28 9.95
C VAL A 350 0.45 -14.80 8.53
N ARG A 351 -0.79 -15.03 8.10
CA ARG A 351 -1.30 -14.59 6.80
C ARG A 351 -2.48 -13.66 7.04
N ALA A 352 -2.44 -12.52 6.40
CA ALA A 352 -3.51 -11.55 6.41
C ALA A 352 -3.75 -11.05 4.97
N TYR A 353 -4.94 -10.51 4.74
CA TYR A 353 -5.38 -9.94 3.47
C TYR A 353 -6.07 -8.61 3.74
N ASP A 354 -5.71 -7.62 2.94
CA ASP A 354 -6.39 -6.34 2.91
C ASP A 354 -7.09 -6.18 1.56
N ALA A 355 -8.27 -5.58 1.55
CA ALA A 355 -9.06 -5.40 0.33
C ALA A 355 -8.60 -4.18 -0.48
N ASP A 356 -8.02 -3.19 0.19
CA ASP A 356 -7.54 -1.93 -0.40
C ASP A 356 -6.38 -2.17 -1.38
N ILE A 357 -6.12 -1.22 -2.30
CA ILE A 357 -5.05 -1.35 -3.30
C ILE A 357 -3.79 -0.55 -2.95
N GLY A 358 -2.65 -1.07 -3.40
CA GLY A 358 -1.40 -0.32 -3.40
C GLY A 358 -0.83 -0.14 -2.00
N TYR A 359 -0.65 1.12 -1.58
CA TYR A 359 -0.04 1.44 -0.29
C TYR A 359 -1.01 1.17 0.87
N ASN A 360 -2.31 1.41 0.65
CA ASN A 360 -3.38 1.17 1.62
C ASN A 360 -3.41 -0.33 1.99
N GLY A 361 -3.51 -1.23 1.01
CA GLY A 361 -3.46 -2.68 1.27
C GLY A 361 -2.08 -3.28 1.61
N TRP A 362 -1.03 -2.48 1.82
CA TRP A 362 0.30 -3.03 2.14
C TRP A 362 0.45 -3.30 3.64
N LEU A 363 0.46 -4.60 3.98
CA LEU A 363 0.54 -5.06 5.36
C LEU A 363 1.94 -5.09 5.97
N LEU A 364 2.01 -4.69 7.24
CA LEU A 364 3.17 -4.77 8.12
C LEU A 364 2.84 -5.60 9.36
N PHE A 365 3.77 -6.47 9.74
CA PHE A 365 3.63 -7.37 10.88
C PHE A 365 4.54 -6.94 12.03
N SER A 366 4.02 -6.90 13.25
CA SER A 366 4.78 -6.56 14.46
C SER A 366 4.37 -7.41 15.66
N LEU A 367 5.34 -7.73 16.53
CA LEU A 367 5.07 -8.41 17.81
C LEU A 367 4.73 -7.36 18.86
N GLN A 368 3.52 -7.44 19.43
CA GLN A 368 3.05 -6.52 20.46
C GLN A 368 3.31 -7.06 21.86
N GLU A 369 2.88 -8.29 22.14
CA GLU A 369 3.14 -8.99 23.40
C GLU A 369 3.86 -10.31 23.13
N VAL A 370 4.95 -10.53 23.87
CA VAL A 370 5.77 -11.73 23.77
C VAL A 370 6.10 -12.22 25.18
N THR A 371 5.86 -13.50 25.45
CA THR A 371 6.28 -14.17 26.70
C THR A 371 7.79 -14.04 26.94
N ALA A 372 8.62 -14.13 25.89
CA ALA A 372 10.04 -13.77 25.94
C ALA A 372 10.57 -13.23 24.59
N HIS A 373 11.00 -11.96 24.56
CA HIS A 373 11.49 -11.26 23.36
C HIS A 373 12.73 -11.88 22.69
N SER A 374 13.47 -12.76 23.39
CA SER A 374 14.68 -13.40 22.86
C SER A 374 14.45 -14.72 22.13
N LEU A 375 13.23 -15.29 22.19
CA LEU A 375 12.96 -16.64 21.68
C LEU A 375 12.45 -16.64 20.24
N PHE A 376 11.63 -15.67 19.87
CA PHE A 376 10.94 -15.63 18.58
C PHE A 376 11.20 -14.32 17.85
N GLY A 377 11.46 -14.41 16.56
CA GLY A 377 11.55 -13.29 15.63
C GLY A 377 10.38 -13.36 14.65
N LEU A 378 9.78 -12.20 14.36
CA LEU A 378 8.75 -12.04 13.34
C LEU A 378 9.31 -11.21 12.19
N ASP A 379 9.20 -11.74 10.98
CA ASP A 379 9.55 -10.98 9.78
C ASP A 379 8.45 -9.98 9.44
N ARG A 380 8.82 -8.69 9.41
CA ARG A 380 7.91 -7.55 9.28
C ARG A 380 7.09 -7.53 7.98
N TYR A 381 7.55 -8.19 6.92
CA TYR A 381 6.90 -8.12 5.59
C TYR A 381 6.25 -9.43 5.17
N THR A 382 6.76 -10.55 5.67
CA THR A 382 6.28 -11.88 5.28
C THR A 382 5.39 -12.53 6.33
N GLY A 383 5.38 -12.04 7.57
CA GLY A 383 4.63 -12.64 8.68
C GLY A 383 5.20 -13.98 9.17
N GLN A 384 6.43 -14.34 8.76
CA GLN A 384 7.08 -15.57 9.21
C GLN A 384 7.59 -15.44 10.66
N ILE A 385 7.25 -16.41 11.51
CA ILE A 385 7.74 -16.51 12.88
C ILE A 385 8.85 -17.57 12.91
N ARG A 386 10.03 -17.19 13.40
CA ARG A 386 11.20 -18.08 13.52
C ARG A 386 11.77 -18.07 14.92
N THR A 387 12.39 -19.17 15.32
CA THR A 387 13.17 -19.23 16.57
C THR A 387 14.46 -18.41 16.42
N LEU A 388 14.83 -17.62 17.43
CA LEU A 388 16.08 -16.85 17.46
C LEU A 388 17.21 -17.64 18.14
N ARG A 389 16.87 -18.52 19.08
CA ARG A 389 17.78 -19.42 19.78
C ARG A 389 17.11 -20.78 20.03
N SER A 390 17.92 -21.77 20.40
CA SER A 390 17.41 -23.06 20.89
C SER A 390 16.75 -22.92 22.27
N PHE A 391 15.81 -23.82 22.57
CA PHE A 391 15.10 -23.88 23.85
C PHE A 391 15.97 -24.52 24.95
N THR A 392 15.78 -24.05 26.17
CA THR A 392 16.45 -24.53 27.39
C THR A 392 15.42 -25.13 28.35
N GLU A 393 15.87 -25.93 29.32
CA GLU A 393 14.98 -26.55 30.32
C GLU A 393 14.25 -25.52 31.20
N THR A 394 14.78 -24.30 31.32
CA THR A 394 14.15 -23.20 32.07
C THR A 394 13.10 -22.44 31.27
N ASP A 395 13.01 -22.64 29.95
CA ASP A 395 12.01 -21.98 29.12
C ASP A 395 10.62 -22.65 29.32
N GLU A 396 9.58 -21.81 29.35
CA GLU A 396 8.19 -22.26 29.54
C GLU A 396 7.74 -23.23 28.43
N ALA A 397 6.80 -24.13 28.76
CA ALA A 397 6.30 -25.12 27.79
C ALA A 397 5.34 -24.52 26.75
N GLU A 398 4.76 -23.35 27.03
CA GLU A 398 3.78 -22.69 26.18
C GLU A 398 4.11 -21.20 26.09
N HIS A 399 4.17 -20.69 24.87
CA HIS A 399 4.51 -19.30 24.58
C HIS A 399 3.40 -18.63 23.78
N LYS A 400 2.78 -17.60 24.36
CA LYS A 400 1.79 -16.78 23.66
C LYS A 400 2.48 -15.62 22.94
N LEU A 401 2.17 -15.45 21.66
CA LEU A 401 2.63 -14.37 20.80
C LEU A 401 1.42 -13.59 20.30
N LEU A 402 1.34 -12.30 20.62
CA LEU A 402 0.34 -11.40 20.06
C LEU A 402 0.97 -10.61 18.90
N ILE A 403 0.46 -10.84 17.70
CA ILE A 403 0.92 -10.20 16.48
C ILE A 403 -0.08 -9.13 16.07
N LEU A 404 0.38 -7.90 15.90
CA LEU A 404 -0.37 -6.81 15.29
C LEU A 404 -0.03 -6.76 13.80
N VAL A 405 -1.05 -6.91 12.97
CA VAL A 405 -1.00 -6.69 11.53
C VAL A 405 -1.62 -5.34 11.26
N LYS A 406 -0.88 -4.46 10.60
CA LYS A 406 -1.27 -3.08 10.35
C LYS A 406 -1.10 -2.77 8.88
N ASP A 407 -2.07 -2.11 8.29
CA ASP A 407 -1.95 -1.58 6.94
C ASP A 407 -1.00 -0.37 6.91
N ASN A 408 -0.88 0.29 5.75
CA ASN A 408 -0.04 1.47 5.60
C ASN A 408 -0.84 2.71 5.19
N GLY A 409 -2.15 2.73 5.49
CA GLY A 409 -2.99 3.90 5.27
C GLY A 409 -2.53 5.13 6.05
N ASN A 410 -2.94 6.32 5.60
CA ASN A 410 -2.69 7.58 6.30
C ASN A 410 -3.36 7.59 7.69
N VAL A 411 -4.57 7.04 7.77
CA VAL A 411 -5.17 6.54 9.02
C VAL A 411 -5.13 5.03 8.96
N SER A 412 -4.12 4.47 9.60
CA SER A 412 -3.84 3.05 9.48
C SER A 412 -4.79 2.19 10.31
N LEU A 413 -5.40 1.18 9.71
CA LEU A 413 -6.22 0.17 10.36
C LEU A 413 -5.37 -1.06 10.71
N SER A 414 -5.87 -1.87 11.64
CA SER A 414 -5.11 -3.00 12.15
C SER A 414 -5.98 -4.13 12.65
N ALA A 415 -5.40 -5.33 12.66
CA ALA A 415 -5.97 -6.53 13.25
C ALA A 415 -4.91 -7.28 14.05
N THR A 416 -5.36 -8.05 15.03
CA THR A 416 -4.48 -8.83 15.90
C THR A 416 -4.67 -10.32 15.69
N ALA A 417 -3.57 -11.07 15.68
CA ALA A 417 -3.56 -12.52 15.66
C ALA A 417 -2.78 -13.06 16.87
N THR A 418 -3.30 -14.11 17.50
CA THR A 418 -2.64 -14.79 18.61
C THR A 418 -2.07 -16.13 18.11
N VAL A 419 -0.77 -16.32 18.28
CA VAL A 419 -0.10 -17.61 18.03
C VAL A 419 0.37 -18.17 19.37
N VAL A 420 -0.12 -19.34 19.73
CA VAL A 420 0.29 -20.10 20.91
C VAL A 420 1.24 -21.19 20.47
N VAL A 421 2.51 -21.07 20.84
CA VAL A 421 3.54 -22.06 20.52
C VAL A 421 3.69 -23.03 21.69
N LYS A 422 3.40 -24.32 21.46
CA LYS A 422 3.55 -25.38 22.46
C LYS A 422 4.80 -26.20 22.17
N LEU A 423 5.65 -26.31 23.19
CA LEU A 423 6.88 -27.08 23.13
C LEU A 423 6.60 -28.55 23.48
N VAL A 424 6.72 -29.41 22.48
CA VAL A 424 6.54 -30.86 22.64
C VAL A 424 7.90 -31.53 22.79
N GLU A 425 8.01 -32.50 23.69
CA GLU A 425 9.22 -33.31 23.78
C GLU A 425 9.36 -34.16 22.52
N PRO A 426 10.57 -34.23 21.92
CA PRO A 426 10.78 -35.11 20.79
C PRO A 426 10.44 -36.54 21.22
N ARG A 427 9.53 -37.20 20.50
CA ARG A 427 9.35 -38.64 20.66
C ARG A 427 10.67 -39.29 20.27
N GLU A 428 11.46 -39.70 21.27
CA GLU A 428 12.52 -40.65 21.04
C GLU A 428 11.89 -41.84 20.34
N ALA A 429 12.38 -42.19 19.15
CA ALA A 429 12.11 -43.50 18.59
C ALA A 429 12.72 -44.49 19.59
N PHE A 430 11.89 -45.00 20.50
CA PHE A 430 12.28 -46.03 21.46
C PHE A 430 13.06 -47.07 20.69
N ALA A 431 14.34 -47.19 21.01
CA ALA A 431 15.18 -48.24 20.50
C ALA A 431 14.46 -49.57 20.78
N ALA A 432 13.96 -50.21 19.74
CA ALA A 432 13.54 -51.60 19.80
C ALA A 432 14.80 -52.48 19.90
N ALA A 433 15.50 -52.36 21.02
CA ALA A 433 16.49 -53.31 21.48
C ALA A 433 15.96 -53.87 22.80
N ASP A 434 15.70 -55.18 22.79
CA ASP A 434 15.23 -56.00 23.90
C ASP A 434 13.77 -55.84 24.35
N VAL A 435 12.87 -56.39 23.53
CA VAL A 435 11.79 -57.23 24.07
C VAL A 435 11.73 -58.53 23.26
N LYS A 436 12.27 -59.61 23.84
CA LYS A 436 11.98 -60.98 23.39
C LYS A 436 10.49 -61.26 23.64
N SER A 437 9.64 -60.96 22.67
CA SER A 437 8.25 -61.42 22.67
C SER A 437 8.15 -62.72 21.89
N ALA A 438 8.08 -63.82 22.62
CA ALA A 438 7.64 -65.09 22.08
C ALA A 438 6.11 -65.07 22.01
N THR A 439 5.53 -65.04 20.80
CA THR A 439 4.45 -65.93 20.35
C THR A 439 3.98 -65.60 18.94
N LYS A 440 4.19 -66.55 18.02
CA LYS A 440 3.42 -66.93 16.81
C LYS A 440 3.00 -65.82 15.82
N ASP A 441 3.84 -65.64 14.79
CA ASP A 441 3.45 -65.13 13.47
C ASP A 441 3.96 -66.10 12.39
N ASP A 442 3.20 -67.18 12.14
CA ASP A 442 3.48 -68.16 11.06
C ASP A 442 2.76 -67.82 9.73
N GLU A 443 2.04 -66.69 9.64
CA GLU A 443 1.32 -66.29 8.41
C GLU A 443 2.00 -65.16 7.60
N ASP A 444 2.72 -64.20 8.23
CA ASP A 444 3.32 -63.06 7.52
C ASP A 444 4.70 -63.35 6.88
N ASN A 445 5.43 -64.34 7.40
CA ASN A 445 6.72 -64.76 6.83
C ASN A 445 6.57 -65.44 5.47
N ASN A 446 5.42 -66.08 5.20
CA ASN A 446 5.18 -66.72 3.92
C ASN A 446 4.94 -65.67 2.83
N VAL A 447 4.16 -64.62 3.10
CA VAL A 447 3.86 -63.58 2.10
C VAL A 447 5.11 -62.78 1.73
N THR A 448 5.91 -62.39 2.71
CA THR A 448 7.18 -61.70 2.48
C THR A 448 8.21 -62.58 1.75
N PHE A 449 8.27 -63.88 2.07
CA PHE A 449 9.12 -64.83 1.37
C PHE A 449 8.69 -65.04 -0.10
N TYR A 450 7.39 -65.21 -0.37
CA TYR A 450 6.88 -65.29 -1.74
C TYR A 450 7.10 -63.99 -2.53
N LEU A 451 6.98 -62.83 -1.88
CA LEU A 451 7.25 -61.54 -2.52
C LEU A 451 8.73 -61.39 -2.91
N MET A 452 9.67 -61.85 -2.07
CA MET A 452 11.10 -61.85 -2.41
C MET A 452 11.41 -62.80 -3.57
N ILE A 453 10.77 -63.98 -3.61
CA ILE A 453 10.92 -64.93 -4.74
C ILE A 453 10.36 -64.34 -6.04
N THR A 454 9.20 -63.67 -6.00
CA THR A 454 8.62 -63.08 -7.22
C THR A 454 9.46 -61.91 -7.73
N LEU A 455 9.95 -61.04 -6.86
CA LEU A 455 10.84 -59.93 -7.25
C LEU A 455 12.18 -60.44 -7.81
N GLY A 456 12.76 -61.48 -7.19
CA GLY A 456 13.98 -62.12 -7.67
C GLY A 456 13.80 -62.82 -9.03
N SER A 457 12.70 -63.54 -9.22
CA SER A 457 12.41 -64.22 -10.50
C SER A 457 12.11 -63.25 -11.64
N VAL A 458 11.38 -62.16 -11.39
CA VAL A 458 11.15 -61.13 -12.42
C VAL A 458 12.44 -60.42 -12.81
N SER A 459 13.29 -60.07 -11.84
CA SER A 459 14.58 -59.42 -12.10
C SER A 459 15.54 -60.32 -12.88
N THR A 460 15.60 -61.61 -12.54
CA THR A 460 16.44 -62.58 -13.28
C THR A 460 15.94 -62.82 -14.70
N LEU A 461 14.63 -62.95 -14.91
CA LEU A 461 14.05 -63.06 -16.26
C LEU A 461 14.32 -61.80 -17.10
N PHE A 462 14.28 -60.61 -16.49
CA PHE A 462 14.62 -59.36 -17.17
C PHE A 462 16.10 -59.31 -17.57
N LEU A 463 17.01 -59.78 -16.72
CA LEU A 463 18.43 -59.86 -17.07
C LEU A 463 18.69 -60.90 -18.18
N ILE A 464 18.02 -62.05 -18.14
CA ILE A 464 18.13 -63.06 -19.19
C ILE A 464 17.60 -62.50 -20.52
N SER A 465 16.49 -61.76 -20.52
CA SER A 465 15.94 -61.16 -21.74
C SER A 465 16.90 -60.13 -22.34
N ILE A 466 17.57 -59.31 -21.53
CA ILE A 466 18.62 -58.40 -21.98
C ILE A 466 19.79 -59.17 -22.60
N ILE A 467 20.26 -60.24 -21.96
CA ILE A 467 21.37 -61.05 -22.48
C ILE A 467 20.99 -61.70 -23.81
N VAL A 468 19.77 -62.22 -23.93
CA VAL A 468 19.25 -62.78 -25.20
C VAL A 468 19.17 -61.70 -26.27
N LEU A 469 18.69 -60.50 -25.96
CA LEU A 469 18.64 -59.39 -26.91
C LEU A 469 20.05 -58.99 -27.37
N ILE A 470 21.04 -58.92 -26.47
CA ILE A 470 22.43 -58.67 -26.82
C ILE A 470 22.97 -59.79 -27.71
N ALA A 471 22.69 -61.06 -27.39
CA ALA A 471 23.10 -62.20 -28.21
C ALA A 471 22.43 -62.20 -29.59
N MET A 472 21.17 -61.79 -29.71
CA MET A 472 20.46 -61.61 -30.99
C MET A 472 21.04 -60.44 -31.80
N GLN A 473 21.45 -59.36 -31.13
CA GLN A 473 22.11 -58.21 -31.75
C GLN A 473 23.52 -58.57 -32.24
N CYS A 474 24.23 -59.45 -31.53
CA CYS A 474 25.59 -59.90 -31.86
C CYS A 474 25.64 -61.11 -32.83
N SER A 475 24.51 -61.78 -33.08
CA SER A 475 24.43 -62.93 -34.01
C SER A 475 23.90 -62.56 -35.40
N LYS A 476 23.58 -61.28 -35.66
CA LYS A 476 23.20 -60.82 -36.99
C LYS A 476 24.45 -60.46 -37.81
N SER A 477 24.75 -61.28 -38.81
CA SER A 477 25.88 -61.10 -39.72
C SER A 477 25.74 -59.85 -40.58
N THR A 478 26.85 -59.13 -40.69
CA THR A 478 27.11 -58.01 -41.58
C THR A 478 27.24 -58.48 -43.02
N ASP A 479 26.43 -57.92 -43.94
CA ASP A 479 26.75 -57.94 -45.37
C ASP A 479 26.38 -56.61 -46.07
N TYR A 480 27.43 -56.00 -46.60
CA TYR A 480 27.53 -55.33 -47.91
C TYR A 480 26.86 -53.96 -48.22
N THR A 481 27.78 -53.02 -48.46
CA THR A 481 27.86 -52.02 -49.57
C THR A 481 27.35 -50.59 -49.41
N SER A 482 28.36 -49.70 -49.32
CA SER A 482 28.57 -48.45 -50.07
C SER A 482 27.48 -47.39 -50.15
N LYS A 483 27.81 -46.14 -49.77
CA LYS A 483 28.29 -45.10 -50.71
C LYS A 483 28.47 -43.73 -50.02
N TYR A 484 29.57 -43.06 -50.39
CA TYR A 484 29.85 -41.61 -50.37
C TYR A 484 30.09 -40.87 -49.03
N LEU A 485 31.37 -40.50 -48.80
CA LEU A 485 31.91 -39.12 -48.75
C LEU A 485 30.86 -37.98 -48.72
N GLN A 486 30.93 -36.90 -47.93
CA GLN A 486 32.07 -36.13 -47.42
C GLN A 486 31.57 -35.06 -46.42
N GLU A 487 32.39 -34.76 -45.40
CA GLU A 487 32.53 -33.46 -44.67
C GLU A 487 31.34 -32.88 -43.87
N THR A 488 31.47 -32.06 -42.81
CA THR A 488 32.47 -31.73 -41.78
C THR A 488 31.72 -30.85 -40.77
N ASN A 489 32.11 -30.92 -39.49
CA ASN A 489 31.89 -29.90 -38.45
C ASN A 489 30.46 -29.33 -38.25
N TYR A 490 29.77 -29.86 -37.25
CA TYR A 490 28.86 -29.05 -36.43
C TYR A 490 29.16 -29.28 -34.95
N ASP A 491 29.77 -28.26 -34.37
CA ASP A 491 29.98 -28.08 -32.94
C ASP A 491 28.62 -27.86 -32.26
N GLY A 492 28.47 -28.49 -31.11
CA GLY A 492 27.20 -28.64 -30.42
C GLY A 492 26.58 -27.32 -29.96
N THR A 493 25.25 -27.24 -30.03
CA THR A 493 24.36 -26.93 -28.89
C THR A 493 22.91 -26.85 -29.40
N LEU A 494 22.27 -28.01 -29.54
CA LEU A 494 20.81 -28.11 -29.64
C LEU A 494 20.26 -28.23 -28.22
N CYS A 495 19.91 -27.10 -27.59
CA CYS A 495 19.10 -27.13 -26.36
C CYS A 495 17.64 -27.30 -26.75
N HIS A 496 17.11 -28.49 -26.47
CA HIS A 496 15.67 -28.76 -26.40
C HIS A 496 15.00 -27.77 -25.45
N SER A 497 14.11 -26.94 -25.98
CA SER A 497 13.10 -26.25 -25.18
C SER A 497 12.13 -27.29 -24.64
N ILE A 498 12.16 -27.51 -23.32
CA ILE A 498 11.12 -28.23 -22.59
C ILE A 498 9.87 -27.34 -22.60
N GLN A 499 8.82 -27.76 -23.29
CA GLN A 499 7.51 -27.13 -23.29
C GLN A 499 6.73 -27.55 -22.04
N TYR A 500 6.40 -26.60 -21.16
CA TYR A 500 5.33 -26.78 -20.18
C TYR A 500 4.02 -26.25 -20.77
N ARG A 501 3.03 -27.15 -20.84
CA ARG A 501 1.66 -26.88 -21.27
C ARG A 501 0.81 -26.71 -20.00
N SER A 502 0.36 -25.49 -19.71
CA SER A 502 -0.71 -25.24 -18.76
C SER A 502 -1.69 -24.25 -19.40
N GLY A 503 -2.96 -24.65 -19.47
CA GLY A 503 -4.00 -23.90 -20.15
C GLY A 503 -4.41 -22.69 -19.34
N ASP A 504 -4.13 -21.49 -19.85
CA ASP A 504 -5.15 -20.57 -20.33
C ASP A 504 -4.49 -19.30 -20.90
N LYS A 505 -5.13 -18.71 -21.90
CA LYS A 505 -4.59 -17.66 -22.77
C LYS A 505 -4.24 -16.37 -21.99
N ARG A 506 -2.96 -16.01 -21.91
CA ARG A 506 -2.43 -14.62 -21.94
C ARG A 506 -0.90 -14.62 -22.06
N TYR A 507 -0.36 -13.94 -23.07
CA TYR A 507 1.08 -13.72 -23.21
C TYR A 507 1.55 -12.68 -22.18
N MET A 508 2.57 -13.00 -21.39
CA MET A 508 3.28 -12.03 -20.54
C MET A 508 4.71 -11.91 -21.05
N LEU A 509 5.05 -10.76 -21.63
CA LEU A 509 6.41 -10.41 -21.98
C LEU A 509 7.15 -10.05 -20.69
N VAL A 510 8.05 -10.92 -20.25
CA VAL A 510 8.98 -10.63 -19.15
C VAL A 510 10.34 -10.32 -19.78
N GLY A 511 10.74 -9.05 -19.74
CA GLY A 511 12.06 -8.62 -20.19
C GLY A 511 13.19 -9.22 -19.33
N PRO A 512 14.42 -9.32 -19.87
CA PRO A 512 15.53 -9.94 -19.15
C PRO A 512 15.93 -9.09 -17.93
N ARG A 513 15.94 -9.73 -16.76
CA ARG A 513 16.58 -9.19 -15.54
C ARG A 513 18.09 -9.06 -15.79
N MET A 514 18.62 -7.85 -15.60
CA MET A 514 20.05 -7.61 -15.50
C MET A 514 20.57 -8.12 -14.15
N SER A 515 21.63 -8.93 -14.21
CA SER A 515 22.43 -9.33 -13.05
C SER A 515 23.24 -8.15 -12.51
N ILE A 516 23.15 -7.93 -11.20
CA ILE A 516 23.98 -7.03 -10.42
C ILE A 516 25.44 -7.52 -10.46
N GLY A 517 26.36 -6.64 -10.87
CA GLY A 517 27.80 -6.86 -10.69
C GLY A 517 28.67 -6.35 -11.83
N SER A 518 28.88 -5.03 -11.94
CA SER A 518 30.10 -4.46 -12.54
C SER A 518 30.25 -3.00 -12.13
N THR A 519 31.37 -2.69 -11.50
CA THR A 519 31.82 -1.35 -11.12
C THR A 519 32.20 -0.54 -12.36
N ILE A 520 31.64 0.66 -12.51
CA ILE A 520 31.98 1.60 -13.59
C ILE A 520 32.94 2.65 -13.03
N VAL A 521 34.12 2.75 -13.67
CA VAL A 521 35.13 3.79 -13.48
C VAL A 521 34.68 5.06 -14.21
N PRO A 522 34.93 6.28 -13.70
CA PRO A 522 34.48 7.51 -14.35
C PRO A 522 35.33 7.82 -15.58
N GLY A 523 34.69 8.00 -16.76
CA GLY A 523 35.32 8.66 -17.91
C GLY A 523 35.35 7.91 -19.24
N SER A 524 34.29 7.22 -19.68
CA SER A 524 34.20 6.80 -21.09
C SER A 524 32.88 7.23 -21.74
N HIS A 525 33.03 7.93 -22.85
CA HIS A 525 31.95 8.40 -23.72
C HIS A 525 31.33 7.24 -24.50
N ALA A 526 30.02 7.37 -24.74
CA ALA A 526 29.20 6.41 -25.43
C ALA A 526 29.60 6.18 -26.91
N ASN A 527 29.17 5.01 -27.41
CA ASN A 527 28.90 4.69 -28.82
C ASN A 527 30.09 4.50 -29.75
N THR A 528 30.50 3.25 -29.99
CA THR A 528 30.69 2.67 -31.34
C THR A 528 30.79 1.14 -31.23
N LEU A 529 29.82 0.41 -31.77
CA LEU A 529 29.91 -1.03 -32.04
C LEU A 529 30.67 -1.20 -33.37
N VAL A 530 31.89 -1.74 -33.30
CA VAL A 530 32.66 -2.13 -34.49
C VAL A 530 32.56 -3.65 -34.67
N LEU A 531 31.96 -4.08 -35.77
CA LEU A 531 31.96 -5.47 -36.24
C LEU A 531 33.33 -5.82 -36.82
N PRO A 532 33.92 -6.98 -36.51
CA PRO A 532 35.16 -7.42 -37.13
C PRO A 532 34.86 -8.17 -38.43
N ASP A 533 35.39 -7.65 -39.54
CA ASP A 533 35.40 -8.32 -40.82
C ASP A 533 36.68 -9.14 -40.97
N ARG A 534 36.57 -10.38 -41.47
CA ARG A 534 37.74 -11.25 -41.69
C ARG A 534 37.56 -12.17 -42.91
N ARG A 535 38.37 -11.85 -43.93
CA ARG A 535 39.17 -12.69 -44.87
C ARG A 535 38.88 -12.32 -46.33
N GLY A 536 39.86 -12.29 -47.25
CA GLY A 536 41.25 -12.73 -47.24
C GLY A 536 42.04 -12.06 -48.39
N THR A 537 43.34 -11.85 -48.21
CA THR A 537 44.47 -12.62 -48.78
C THR A 537 44.94 -12.22 -50.18
N SER A 538 46.14 -11.63 -50.18
CA SER A 538 47.28 -11.80 -51.08
C SER A 538 47.08 -11.67 -52.59
N THR A 539 47.73 -10.67 -53.18
CA THR A 539 48.68 -10.89 -54.29
C THR A 539 49.68 -9.74 -54.36
N GLU A 540 50.86 -10.13 -54.79
CA GLU A 540 52.13 -9.42 -54.86
C GLU A 540 52.26 -8.67 -56.20
N VAL A 541 53.32 -7.84 -56.32
CA VAL A 541 54.03 -7.41 -57.55
C VAL A 541 53.86 -5.94 -58.04
N ARG A 542 54.93 -5.17 -57.73
CA ARG A 542 55.75 -4.19 -58.51
C ARG A 542 55.15 -2.95 -59.20
N HIS A 543 55.85 -1.83 -58.93
CA HIS A 543 56.34 -0.72 -59.80
C HIS A 543 55.50 -0.34 -61.03
N ILE A 544 55.16 0.93 -61.26
CA ILE A 544 56.01 2.12 -61.41
C ILE A 544 55.27 3.35 -60.90
#